data_AF-A0AA95F2U0-F1
#
_entry.id   AF-A0AA95F2U0-F1
#
_cell.length_a   1.000
_cell.length_b   1.000
_cell.length_c   1.000
_cell.angle_alpha   90.00
_cell.angle_beta   90.00
_cell.angle_gamma   90.00
#
_symmetry.space_group_name_H-M   'P 1'
#
loop_
_entity.id
_entity.type
_entity.pdbx_description
1 polymer ?
#
loop_
_entity_poly.entity_id
_entity_poly.type
_entity_poly.pdbx_seq_one_letter_code
_entity_poly.pdbx_strand_id
1 'polypeptide(L)'
;MYPKVNSPKKDVSKEWLDQAFAPLQDYLNRRHQEDVNRIMVFMMFMGNNDDKFYYKNSITRSYIVFDQSGQLVSLADDALEYRFEWLERPRRKSPPTKPEHTHPNVYRWIEKKLSKKDALKYGEELRLFLQEIWGPMCNYDFSDLVVGYPFRGRRTPNCLYLYPSKHEKLIAFQFPGDEFVERSCGMRKYNDYRMTEQELRLEGWQIEVIWREYLESDVAYLVNNLVQFIELADWRDPVFVLTPAARELVERSGE
;
A
#
# COMPACT_ATOMS: atom_id res chain seq x y z
N MET A 1 25.78 -0.06 -27.95
CA MET A 1 25.07 1.08 -27.35
C MET A 1 23.59 0.84 -27.57
N TYR A 2 22.78 0.86 -26.52
CA TYR A 2 21.34 0.59 -26.63
C TYR A 2 20.64 1.81 -27.25
N PRO A 3 19.57 1.62 -28.05
CA PRO A 3 18.79 2.74 -28.56
C PRO A 3 17.98 3.41 -27.44
N LYS A 4 17.75 4.72 -27.54
CA LYS A 4 16.80 5.40 -26.64
C LYS A 4 15.40 4.86 -26.86
N VAL A 5 14.69 4.63 -25.77
CA VAL A 5 13.32 4.10 -25.82
C VAL A 5 12.36 5.22 -25.45
N ASN A 6 11.53 5.61 -26.42
CA ASN A 6 10.48 6.60 -26.19
C ASN A 6 9.32 5.93 -25.46
N SER A 7 8.69 6.63 -24.51
CA SER A 7 7.48 6.14 -23.87
C SER A 7 6.41 5.81 -24.93
N PRO A 8 5.71 4.66 -24.80
CA PRO A 8 4.76 4.24 -25.80
C PRO A 8 3.56 5.19 -25.79
N LYS A 9 3.14 5.65 -26.98
CA LYS A 9 1.99 6.56 -27.13
C LYS A 9 0.63 5.86 -26.94
N LYS A 10 0.61 4.53 -26.95
CA LYS A 10 -0.55 3.64 -26.84
C LYS A 10 -0.15 2.36 -26.07
N ASP A 11 -0.76 1.23 -26.37
CA ASP A 11 -0.47 -0.08 -25.77
C ASP A 11 1.02 -0.43 -25.80
N VAL A 12 1.47 -1.06 -24.72
CA VAL A 12 2.85 -1.52 -24.55
C VAL A 12 3.06 -2.77 -25.41
N SER A 13 3.89 -2.66 -26.45
CA SER A 13 4.25 -3.81 -27.29
C SER A 13 5.36 -4.65 -26.67
N LYS A 14 5.44 -5.92 -27.05
CA LYS A 14 6.54 -6.81 -26.62
C LYS A 14 7.90 -6.28 -27.08
N GLU A 15 7.99 -5.81 -28.32
CA GLU A 15 9.22 -5.21 -28.86
C GLU A 15 9.69 -4.00 -28.05
N TRP A 16 8.73 -3.18 -27.60
CA TRP A 16 9.05 -2.03 -26.74
C TRP A 16 9.58 -2.48 -25.37
N LEU A 17 8.96 -3.49 -24.75
CA LEU A 17 9.44 -4.05 -23.48
C LEU A 17 10.84 -4.64 -23.63
N ASP A 18 11.07 -5.42 -24.68
CA ASP A 18 12.36 -6.04 -24.95
C ASP A 18 13.46 -4.95 -25.10
N GLN A 19 13.17 -3.85 -25.80
CA GLN A 19 14.11 -2.72 -25.92
C GLN A 19 14.30 -1.97 -24.60
N ALA A 20 13.21 -1.63 -23.89
CA ALA A 20 13.23 -0.86 -22.65
C ALA A 20 14.04 -1.57 -21.56
N PHE A 21 13.94 -2.90 -21.49
CA PHE A 21 14.58 -3.70 -20.46
C PHE A 21 15.89 -4.36 -20.89
N ALA A 22 16.31 -4.28 -22.17
CA ALA A 22 17.52 -4.93 -22.65
C ALA A 22 18.80 -4.63 -21.81
N PRO A 23 19.12 -3.38 -21.42
CA PRO A 23 20.29 -3.10 -20.59
C PRO A 23 20.27 -3.83 -19.25
N LEU A 24 19.10 -3.82 -18.59
CA LEU A 24 18.90 -4.48 -17.30
C LEU A 24 18.94 -6.00 -17.46
N GLN A 25 18.25 -6.55 -18.47
CA GLN A 25 18.24 -7.99 -18.76
C GLN A 25 19.66 -8.51 -19.01
N ASP A 26 20.46 -7.80 -19.80
CA ASP A 26 21.85 -8.18 -20.09
C ASP A 26 22.75 -8.06 -18.86
N TYR A 27 22.50 -7.08 -17.98
CA TYR A 27 23.19 -7.01 -16.68
C TYR A 27 22.84 -8.20 -15.79
N LEU A 28 21.55 -8.50 -15.63
CA LEU A 28 21.06 -9.59 -14.79
C LEU A 28 21.52 -10.96 -15.31
N ASN A 29 21.48 -11.19 -16.63
CA ASN A 29 22.00 -12.42 -17.24
C ASN A 29 23.49 -12.64 -16.96
N ARG A 30 24.28 -11.57 -16.83
CA ARG A 30 25.74 -11.65 -16.56
C ARG A 30 26.08 -11.78 -15.09
N ARG A 31 25.28 -11.19 -14.18
CA ARG A 31 25.63 -11.07 -12.75
C ARG A 31 24.70 -11.83 -11.80
N HIS A 32 23.48 -12.13 -12.23
CA HIS A 32 22.39 -12.72 -11.42
C HIS A 32 21.59 -13.75 -12.24
N GLN A 33 22.28 -14.58 -13.04
CA GLN A 33 21.65 -15.44 -14.07
C GLN A 33 20.54 -16.36 -13.53
N GLU A 34 20.67 -16.83 -12.29
CA GLU A 34 19.69 -17.72 -11.67
C GLU A 34 18.39 -17.01 -11.25
N ASP A 35 18.46 -15.71 -10.99
CA ASP A 35 17.38 -14.92 -10.40
C ASP A 35 16.76 -13.89 -11.35
N VAL A 36 17.23 -13.81 -12.59
CA VAL A 36 16.78 -12.82 -13.59
C VAL A 36 15.27 -12.76 -13.68
N ASN A 37 14.61 -13.91 -13.86
CA ASN A 37 13.16 -13.98 -14.01
C ASN A 37 12.42 -13.52 -12.75
N ARG A 38 13.00 -13.68 -11.56
CA ARG A 38 12.39 -13.26 -10.29
C ARG A 38 12.53 -11.76 -10.09
N ILE A 39 13.71 -11.22 -10.34
CA ILE A 39 14.02 -9.79 -10.22
C ILE A 39 13.20 -9.00 -11.23
N MET A 40 13.18 -9.42 -12.50
CA MET A 40 12.54 -8.71 -13.60
C MET A 40 11.04 -8.45 -13.38
N VAL A 41 10.34 -9.35 -12.67
CA VAL A 41 8.90 -9.19 -12.35
C VAL A 41 8.63 -7.95 -11.50
N PHE A 42 9.61 -7.51 -10.71
CA PHE A 42 9.46 -6.36 -9.83
C PHE A 42 10.02 -5.07 -10.43
N MET A 43 10.61 -5.12 -11.62
CA MET A 43 11.29 -3.96 -12.21
C MET A 43 10.34 -3.14 -13.07
N MET A 44 10.37 -1.82 -12.86
CA MET A 44 9.65 -0.85 -13.68
C MET A 44 10.64 0.02 -14.43
N PHE A 45 10.50 0.10 -15.76
CA PHE A 45 11.24 1.06 -16.56
C PHE A 45 10.61 2.45 -16.38
N MET A 46 11.41 3.40 -15.87
CA MET A 46 10.97 4.77 -15.57
C MET A 46 11.17 5.70 -16.77
N GLY A 47 12.07 5.34 -17.68
CA GLY A 47 12.36 6.12 -18.88
C GLY A 47 13.85 6.27 -19.15
N ASN A 48 14.14 6.96 -20.25
CA ASN A 48 15.47 7.42 -20.58
C ASN A 48 15.59 8.93 -20.36
N ASN A 49 16.56 9.37 -19.55
CA ASN A 49 16.89 10.78 -19.40
C ASN A 49 18.42 10.96 -19.36
N ASP A 50 18.94 12.04 -19.94
CA ASP A 50 20.38 12.35 -19.98
C ASP A 50 21.26 11.16 -20.41
N ASP A 51 20.86 10.46 -21.48
CA ASP A 51 21.54 9.27 -22.02
C ASP A 51 21.70 8.12 -21.00
N LYS A 52 20.79 8.02 -20.03
CA LYS A 52 20.72 6.96 -19.02
C LYS A 52 19.37 6.26 -19.05
N PHE A 53 19.37 4.98 -18.67
CA PHE A 53 18.19 4.15 -18.44
C PHE A 53 17.91 4.07 -16.95
N TYR A 54 16.68 4.39 -16.55
CA TYR A 54 16.26 4.34 -15.15
C TYR A 54 15.27 3.22 -14.93
N TYR A 55 15.56 2.37 -13.95
CA TYR A 55 14.67 1.33 -13.47
C TYR A 55 14.38 1.54 -12.00
N LYS A 56 13.17 1.15 -11.59
CA LYS A 56 12.70 1.25 -10.22
C LYS A 56 12.15 -0.09 -9.78
N ASN A 57 12.58 -0.58 -8.62
CA ASN A 57 11.92 -1.70 -7.97
C ASN A 57 10.52 -1.26 -7.53
N SER A 58 9.48 -1.93 -8.02
CA SER A 58 8.08 -1.61 -7.75
C SER A 58 7.73 -1.72 -6.27
N ILE A 59 8.48 -2.55 -5.52
CA ILE A 59 8.27 -2.83 -4.11
C ILE A 59 9.15 -1.92 -3.23
N THR A 60 10.47 -2.02 -3.33
CA THR A 60 11.39 -1.24 -2.47
C THR A 60 11.51 0.22 -2.87
N ARG A 61 11.03 0.58 -4.08
CA ARG A 61 11.15 1.92 -4.68
C ARG A 61 12.59 2.35 -4.98
N SER A 62 13.56 1.47 -4.80
CA SER A 62 14.96 1.73 -5.09
C SER A 62 15.29 1.66 -6.58
N TYR A 63 16.35 2.35 -6.95
CA TYR A 63 16.66 2.66 -8.34
C TYR A 63 17.90 1.92 -8.84
N ILE A 64 17.85 1.57 -10.13
CA ILE A 64 18.98 1.08 -10.92
C ILE A 64 19.14 2.01 -12.11
N VAL A 65 20.38 2.44 -12.38
CA VAL A 65 20.70 3.35 -13.47
C VAL A 65 21.80 2.76 -14.33
N PHE A 66 21.56 2.70 -15.63
CA PHE A 66 22.56 2.33 -16.63
C PHE A 66 22.82 3.51 -17.57
N ASP A 67 24.02 3.60 -18.13
CA ASP A 67 24.29 4.54 -19.22
C ASP A 67 23.80 3.98 -20.58
N GLN A 68 23.91 4.78 -21.64
CA GLN A 68 23.50 4.39 -22.99
C GLN A 68 24.30 3.19 -23.55
N SER A 69 25.49 2.93 -23.00
CA SER A 69 26.31 1.78 -23.38
C SER A 69 25.88 0.49 -22.67
N GLY A 70 25.02 0.59 -21.64
CA GLY A 70 24.58 -0.51 -20.79
C GLY A 70 25.53 -0.81 -19.63
N GLN A 71 26.42 0.12 -19.29
CA GLN A 71 27.22 0.01 -18.08
C GLN A 71 26.43 0.50 -16.88
N LEU A 72 26.59 -0.19 -15.76
CA LEU A 72 25.94 0.17 -14.50
C LEU A 72 26.54 1.48 -13.98
N VAL A 73 25.69 2.49 -13.80
CA VAL A 73 26.05 3.79 -13.24
C VAL A 73 25.77 3.83 -11.74
N SER A 74 24.60 3.30 -11.34
CA SER A 74 24.18 3.28 -9.94
C SER A 74 23.27 2.07 -9.68
N LEU A 75 23.46 1.45 -8.52
CA LEU A 75 22.61 0.39 -8.00
C LEU A 75 22.41 0.64 -6.51
N ALA A 76 21.18 0.95 -6.11
CA ALA A 76 20.84 1.01 -4.69
C ALA A 76 20.76 -0.41 -4.10
N ASP A 77 21.10 -0.54 -2.82
CA ASP A 77 21.37 -1.83 -2.14
C ASP A 77 20.23 -2.85 -2.25
N ASP A 78 18.98 -2.40 -2.20
CA ASP A 78 17.75 -3.19 -2.22
C ASP A 78 17.00 -3.09 -3.57
N ALA A 79 17.63 -2.51 -4.60
CA ALA A 79 16.99 -2.36 -5.90
C ALA A 79 16.81 -3.71 -6.64
N LEU A 80 17.62 -4.72 -6.31
CA LEU A 80 17.50 -6.08 -6.86
C LEU A 80 16.76 -7.05 -5.94
N GLU A 81 16.24 -6.59 -4.80
CA GLU A 81 15.54 -7.45 -3.87
C GLU A 81 14.28 -8.04 -4.53
N TYR A 82 14.07 -9.33 -4.32
CA TYR A 82 12.95 -10.09 -4.87
C TYR A 82 12.36 -11.07 -3.85
N ARG A 83 13.03 -11.25 -2.70
CA ARG A 83 12.57 -12.04 -1.56
C ARG A 83 12.08 -11.08 -0.49
N PHE A 84 10.82 -10.75 -0.59
CA PHE A 84 10.15 -9.94 0.39
C PHE A 84 9.57 -10.87 1.45
N GLU A 85 10.36 -11.21 2.47
CA GLU A 85 9.87 -12.03 3.60
C GLU A 85 8.59 -11.43 4.18
N TRP A 86 8.49 -10.09 4.22
CA TRP A 86 7.31 -9.36 4.65
C TRP A 86 6.06 -9.56 3.74
N LEU A 87 6.22 -10.01 2.49
CA LEU A 87 5.13 -10.39 1.57
C LEU A 87 4.78 -11.89 1.64
N GLU A 88 5.59 -12.73 2.29
CA GLU A 88 5.24 -14.15 2.44
C GLU A 88 3.97 -14.26 3.27
N ARG A 89 2.94 -14.91 2.71
CA ARG A 89 1.67 -15.12 3.41
C ARG A 89 1.96 -15.99 4.64
N PRO A 90 1.76 -15.49 5.87
CA PRO A 90 2.12 -16.28 7.03
C PRO A 90 1.21 -17.50 7.11
N ARG A 91 1.72 -18.60 7.67
CA ARG A 91 0.92 -19.81 7.88
C ARG A 91 -0.27 -19.45 8.75
N ARG A 92 -1.48 -19.83 8.29
CA ARG A 92 -2.71 -19.56 9.03
C ARG A 92 -2.62 -20.17 10.43
N LYS A 93 -2.79 -19.35 11.46
CA LYS A 93 -2.96 -19.72 12.87
C LYS A 93 -4.35 -19.24 13.29
N SER A 94 -5.10 -20.06 14.01
CA SER A 94 -6.35 -19.59 14.60
C SER A 94 -6.08 -18.35 15.45
N PRO A 95 -6.93 -17.31 15.39
CA PRO A 95 -6.73 -16.11 16.19
C PRO A 95 -6.61 -16.50 17.67
N PRO A 96 -5.65 -15.91 18.41
CA PRO A 96 -5.34 -16.36 19.75
C PRO A 96 -6.47 -16.06 20.74
N THR A 97 -7.24 -14.98 20.53
CA THR A 97 -8.34 -14.60 21.41
C THR A 97 -9.70 -15.07 20.88
N LYS A 98 -10.37 -15.91 21.68
CA LYS A 98 -11.77 -16.27 21.46
C LYS A 98 -12.70 -15.06 21.63
N PRO A 99 -13.84 -14.99 20.92
CA PRO A 99 -14.76 -13.85 21.02
C PRO A 99 -15.11 -13.44 22.46
N GLU A 100 -15.37 -14.40 23.34
CA GLU A 100 -15.71 -14.19 24.75
C GLU A 100 -14.62 -13.51 25.59
N HIS A 101 -13.37 -13.49 25.11
CA HIS A 101 -12.24 -12.83 25.79
C HIS A 101 -11.87 -11.47 25.16
N THR A 102 -12.68 -10.98 24.22
CA THR A 102 -12.46 -9.68 23.57
C THR A 102 -12.66 -8.54 24.58
N HIS A 103 -11.77 -7.57 24.56
CA HIS A 103 -11.79 -6.42 25.45
C HIS A 103 -13.09 -5.60 25.26
N PRO A 104 -13.77 -5.14 26.34
CA PRO A 104 -15.06 -4.47 26.23
C PRO A 104 -15.07 -3.21 25.37
N ASN A 105 -13.95 -2.48 25.31
CA ASN A 105 -13.84 -1.28 24.46
C ASN A 105 -13.92 -1.61 22.97
N VAL A 106 -13.51 -2.81 22.54
CA VAL A 106 -13.59 -3.23 21.14
C VAL A 106 -15.05 -3.33 20.73
N TYR A 107 -15.86 -4.10 21.49
CA TYR A 107 -17.29 -4.23 21.23
C TYR A 107 -18.02 -2.90 21.28
N ARG A 108 -17.81 -2.12 22.35
CA ARG A 108 -18.44 -0.79 22.50
C ARG A 108 -18.09 0.13 21.34
N TRP A 109 -16.86 0.09 20.85
CA TRP A 109 -16.44 0.94 19.74
C TRP A 109 -17.11 0.48 18.44
N ILE A 110 -17.11 -0.82 18.14
CA ILE A 110 -17.77 -1.39 16.94
C ILE A 110 -19.25 -1.01 16.92
N GLU A 111 -19.97 -1.25 18.03
CA GLU A 111 -21.39 -0.93 18.17
C GLU A 111 -21.68 0.56 18.00
N LYS A 112 -20.80 1.43 18.52
CA LYS A 112 -20.97 2.88 18.47
C LYS A 112 -20.63 3.49 17.10
N LYS A 113 -19.68 2.90 16.37
CA LYS A 113 -19.08 3.52 15.18
C LYS A 113 -19.56 2.93 13.86
N LEU A 114 -20.00 1.67 13.84
CA LEU A 114 -20.46 1.03 12.62
C LEU A 114 -21.98 1.01 12.52
N SER A 115 -22.48 1.08 11.29
CA SER A 115 -23.87 0.74 11.02
C SER A 115 -24.09 -0.77 11.23
N LYS A 116 -25.34 -1.19 11.47
CA LYS A 116 -25.66 -2.63 11.58
C LYS A 116 -25.20 -3.43 10.35
N LYS A 117 -25.28 -2.83 9.16
CA LYS A 117 -24.86 -3.46 7.90
C LYS A 117 -23.34 -3.62 7.84
N ASP A 118 -22.58 -2.59 8.23
CA ASP A 118 -21.12 -2.65 8.21
C ASP A 118 -20.57 -3.56 9.32
N ALA A 119 -21.21 -3.56 10.50
CA ALA A 119 -20.86 -4.47 11.58
C ALA A 119 -21.08 -5.94 11.20
N LEU A 120 -22.18 -6.26 10.48
CA LEU A 120 -22.41 -7.62 9.97
C LEU A 120 -21.35 -8.04 8.94
N LYS A 121 -20.87 -7.08 8.13
CA LYS A 121 -19.95 -7.35 7.02
C LYS A 121 -18.47 -7.38 7.41
N TYR A 122 -18.06 -6.49 8.31
CA TYR A 122 -16.64 -6.25 8.66
C TYR A 122 -16.33 -6.45 10.14
N GLY A 123 -17.34 -6.82 10.95
CA GLY A 123 -17.23 -6.80 12.40
C GLY A 123 -16.25 -7.84 12.95
N GLU A 124 -16.15 -9.01 12.33
CA GLU A 124 -15.22 -10.07 12.74
C GLU A 124 -13.76 -9.62 12.52
N GLU A 125 -13.45 -9.13 11.33
CA GLU A 125 -12.12 -8.65 10.96
C GLU A 125 -11.72 -7.44 11.81
N LEU A 126 -12.64 -6.49 12.01
CA LEU A 126 -12.40 -5.35 12.89
C LEU A 126 -12.20 -5.78 14.34
N ARG A 127 -12.99 -6.75 14.83
CA ARG A 127 -12.82 -7.27 16.19
C ARG A 127 -11.41 -7.82 16.36
N LEU A 128 -10.96 -8.67 15.44
CA LEU A 128 -9.62 -9.25 15.47
C LEU A 128 -8.54 -8.18 15.38
N PHE A 129 -8.63 -7.27 14.41
CA PHE A 129 -7.68 -6.17 14.25
C PHE A 129 -7.58 -5.28 15.51
N LEU A 130 -8.73 -4.85 16.05
CA LEU A 130 -8.77 -4.01 17.24
C LEU A 130 -8.35 -4.76 18.51
N GLN A 131 -8.65 -6.06 18.62
CA GLN A 131 -8.31 -6.86 19.79
C GLN A 131 -6.81 -7.19 19.85
N GLU A 132 -6.27 -7.64 18.72
CA GLU A 132 -4.97 -8.31 18.66
C GLU A 132 -3.84 -7.40 18.19
N ILE A 133 -4.15 -6.40 17.35
CA ILE A 133 -3.14 -5.61 16.66
C ILE A 133 -3.17 -4.17 17.16
N TRP A 134 -4.25 -3.44 16.90
CA TRP A 134 -4.30 -2.00 17.21
C TRP A 134 -4.51 -1.72 18.70
N GLY A 135 -5.37 -2.50 19.37
CA GLY A 135 -5.68 -2.34 20.79
C GLY A 135 -4.45 -2.34 21.69
N PRO A 136 -3.54 -3.33 21.61
CA PRO A 136 -2.31 -3.33 22.37
C PRO A 136 -1.44 -2.08 22.14
N MET A 137 -1.41 -1.54 20.92
CA MET A 137 -0.60 -0.36 20.57
C MET A 137 -1.15 0.95 21.18
N CYS A 138 -2.49 1.06 21.29
CA CYS A 138 -3.16 2.24 21.85
C CYS A 138 -3.75 2.01 23.25
N ASN A 139 -3.35 0.92 23.94
CA ASN A 139 -3.90 0.51 25.22
C ASN A 139 -5.45 0.45 25.24
N TYR A 140 -6.03 -0.02 24.15
CA TYR A 140 -7.48 -0.14 23.91
C TYR A 140 -8.26 1.19 24.04
N ASP A 141 -7.58 2.34 23.88
CA ASP A 141 -8.21 3.64 23.67
C ASP A 141 -8.38 3.89 22.16
N PHE A 142 -9.63 3.88 21.72
CA PHE A 142 -10.01 4.07 20.31
C PHE A 142 -10.67 5.43 20.06
N SER A 143 -10.46 6.39 20.96
CA SER A 143 -11.11 7.71 20.92
C SER A 143 -10.76 8.53 19.68
N ASP A 144 -9.56 8.34 19.14
CA ASP A 144 -9.05 9.00 17.95
C ASP A 144 -9.39 8.26 16.65
N LEU A 145 -9.86 7.02 16.73
CA LEU A 145 -10.09 6.15 15.58
C LEU A 145 -11.38 6.53 14.85
N VAL A 146 -11.26 6.73 13.54
CA VAL A 146 -12.34 7.16 12.65
C VAL A 146 -12.62 6.10 11.60
N VAL A 147 -13.92 5.89 11.33
CA VAL A 147 -14.41 5.01 10.26
C VAL A 147 -14.84 5.85 9.07
N GLY A 148 -14.48 5.37 7.88
CA GLY A 148 -14.89 5.94 6.61
C GLY A 148 -13.71 6.46 5.83
N TYR A 149 -13.99 6.93 4.61
CA TYR A 149 -12.95 7.45 3.74
C TYR A 149 -12.41 8.79 4.29
N PRO A 150 -11.08 9.01 4.32
CA PRO A 150 -10.49 10.25 4.85
C PRO A 150 -10.97 11.52 4.15
N PHE A 151 -11.40 11.44 2.89
CA PHE A 151 -11.93 12.56 2.13
C PHE A 151 -13.46 12.61 2.13
N ARG A 152 -14.01 13.78 2.51
CA ARG A 152 -15.47 14.00 2.49
C ARG A 152 -16.03 13.88 1.06
N GLY A 153 -17.17 13.23 0.94
CA GLY A 153 -17.96 13.17 -0.31
C GLY A 153 -17.60 12.02 -1.26
N ARG A 154 -16.52 11.27 -1.02
CA ARG A 154 -16.21 10.07 -1.79
C ARG A 154 -16.73 8.82 -1.09
N ARG A 155 -17.50 8.02 -1.81
CA ARG A 155 -17.90 6.67 -1.36
C ARG A 155 -16.89 5.66 -1.87
N THR A 156 -16.46 4.77 -0.98
CA THR A 156 -15.67 3.61 -1.35
C THR A 156 -16.55 2.37 -1.29
N PRO A 157 -17.22 2.02 -2.40
CA PRO A 157 -18.11 0.86 -2.37
C PRO A 157 -17.30 -0.40 -2.03
N ASN A 158 -17.79 -1.15 -1.04
CA ASN A 158 -17.30 -2.46 -0.62
C ASN A 158 -15.93 -2.48 0.11
N CYS A 159 -15.43 -1.33 0.57
CA CYS A 159 -14.31 -1.28 1.51
C CYS A 159 -14.69 -0.45 2.74
N LEU A 160 -14.24 -0.90 3.91
CA LEU A 160 -14.23 -0.08 5.11
C LEU A 160 -12.84 0.51 5.30
N TYR A 161 -12.75 1.78 5.66
CA TYR A 161 -11.50 2.43 6.01
C TYR A 161 -11.52 2.82 7.48
N LEU A 162 -10.37 2.68 8.10
CA LEU A 162 -10.13 2.99 9.49
C LEU A 162 -8.85 3.79 9.59
N TYR A 163 -8.87 4.93 10.28
CA TYR A 163 -7.65 5.72 10.47
C TYR A 163 -7.68 6.49 11.79
N PRO A 164 -6.52 6.65 12.46
CA PRO A 164 -6.43 7.44 13.67
C PRO A 164 -6.39 8.93 13.33
N SER A 165 -7.42 9.67 13.69
CA SER A 165 -7.59 11.09 13.32
C SER A 165 -6.59 12.05 13.97
N LYS A 166 -5.90 11.64 15.04
CA LYS A 166 -4.93 12.47 15.76
C LYS A 166 -3.49 11.94 15.68
N HIS A 167 -3.26 10.82 15.00
CA HIS A 167 -1.92 10.28 14.84
C HIS A 167 -1.06 11.22 14.00
N GLU A 168 0.22 11.29 14.31
CA GLU A 168 1.18 12.17 13.63
C GLU A 168 1.51 11.74 12.19
N LYS A 169 1.16 10.51 11.81
CA LYS A 169 1.39 9.94 10.48
C LYS A 169 0.11 9.85 9.66
N LEU A 170 0.22 9.96 8.34
CA LEU A 170 -0.88 9.75 7.39
C LEU A 170 -1.07 8.26 7.10
N ILE A 171 -1.67 7.53 8.04
CA ILE A 171 -1.92 6.08 7.91
C ILE A 171 -3.41 5.76 7.86
N ALA A 172 -3.78 4.81 7.01
CA ALA A 172 -5.11 4.24 6.96
C ALA A 172 -5.07 2.71 6.81
N PHE A 173 -6.03 2.04 7.43
CA PHE A 173 -6.26 0.61 7.31
C PHE A 173 -7.50 0.38 6.46
N GLN A 174 -7.32 -0.37 5.39
CA GLN A 174 -8.39 -0.74 4.47
C GLN A 174 -8.82 -2.18 4.72
N PHE A 175 -10.11 -2.40 4.90
CA PHE A 175 -10.73 -3.72 5.02
C PHE A 175 -11.58 -3.98 3.76
N PRO A 176 -11.05 -4.72 2.78
CA PRO A 176 -11.81 -5.09 1.59
C PRO A 176 -12.96 -6.03 1.95
N GLY A 177 -14.11 -5.86 1.32
CA GLY A 177 -15.21 -6.82 1.42
C GLY A 177 -14.92 -8.10 0.63
N ASP A 178 -15.62 -9.18 0.99
CA ASP A 178 -15.51 -10.51 0.37
C ASP A 178 -15.66 -10.47 -1.16
N GLU A 179 -16.35 -9.47 -1.72
CA GLU A 179 -16.55 -9.33 -3.17
C GLU A 179 -15.23 -9.19 -3.95
N PHE A 180 -14.18 -8.64 -3.33
CA PHE A 180 -12.86 -8.51 -3.94
C PHE A 180 -11.98 -9.73 -3.70
N VAL A 181 -12.20 -10.45 -2.59
CA VAL A 181 -11.45 -11.65 -2.20
C VAL A 181 -11.89 -12.86 -3.02
N GLU A 182 -13.20 -13.06 -3.15
CA GLU A 182 -13.81 -14.25 -3.76
C GLU A 182 -14.00 -14.13 -5.28
N ARG A 183 -13.36 -13.15 -5.92
CA ARG A 183 -13.40 -12.89 -7.38
C ARG A 183 -14.80 -12.70 -7.98
N SER A 184 -15.79 -12.33 -7.17
CA SER A 184 -17.15 -12.04 -7.64
C SER A 184 -17.33 -10.58 -8.09
N CYS A 185 -16.29 -9.73 -8.00
CA CYS A 185 -16.32 -8.37 -8.50
C CYS A 185 -16.09 -8.29 -10.02
N GLY A 186 -16.94 -7.54 -10.73
CA GLY A 186 -16.69 -7.19 -12.12
C GLY A 186 -15.50 -6.23 -12.25
N MET A 187 -14.80 -6.29 -13.39
CA MET A 187 -13.58 -5.51 -13.67
C MET A 187 -13.70 -4.01 -13.34
N ARG A 188 -14.87 -3.41 -13.59
CA ARG A 188 -15.13 -2.00 -13.25
C ARG A 188 -15.02 -1.74 -11.75
N LYS A 189 -15.63 -2.57 -10.90
CA LYS A 189 -15.57 -2.43 -9.44
C LYS A 189 -14.15 -2.62 -8.93
N TYR A 190 -13.40 -3.56 -9.53
CA TYR A 190 -12.00 -3.78 -9.18
C TYR A 190 -11.12 -2.57 -9.53
N ASN A 191 -11.32 -1.98 -10.71
CA ASN A 191 -10.61 -0.77 -11.12
C ASN A 191 -10.97 0.42 -10.22
N ASP A 192 -12.23 0.61 -9.87
CA ASP A 192 -12.67 1.66 -8.95
C ASP A 192 -12.00 1.51 -7.57
N TYR A 193 -11.90 0.27 -7.05
CA TYR A 193 -11.16 -0.07 -5.84
C TYR A 193 -9.68 0.32 -5.95
N ARG A 194 -8.99 -0.08 -7.02
CA ARG A 194 -7.57 0.21 -7.24
C ARG A 194 -7.30 1.71 -7.40
N MET A 195 -8.17 2.42 -8.12
CA MET A 195 -8.04 3.87 -8.29
C MET A 195 -8.17 4.61 -6.96
N THR A 196 -9.15 4.23 -6.14
CA THR A 196 -9.36 4.82 -4.81
C THR A 196 -8.15 4.64 -3.90
N GLU A 197 -7.50 3.47 -3.97
CA GLU A 197 -6.26 3.18 -3.24
C GLU A 197 -5.10 4.05 -3.74
N GLN A 198 -4.95 4.24 -5.05
CA GLN A 198 -3.91 5.10 -5.62
C GLN A 198 -4.12 6.58 -5.27
N GLU A 199 -5.35 7.06 -5.27
CA GLU A 199 -5.67 8.44 -4.91
C GLU A 199 -5.22 8.78 -3.49
N LEU A 200 -5.54 7.93 -2.51
CA LEU A 200 -5.08 8.12 -1.13
C LEU A 200 -3.54 8.18 -1.06
N ARG A 201 -2.85 7.29 -1.79
CA ARG A 201 -1.38 7.29 -1.86
C ARG A 201 -0.81 8.56 -2.48
N LEU A 202 -1.45 9.11 -3.52
CA LEU A 202 -1.03 10.38 -4.14
C LEU A 202 -1.19 11.57 -3.20
N GLU A 203 -2.16 11.49 -2.28
CA GLU A 203 -2.40 12.49 -1.23
C GLU A 203 -1.53 12.25 0.03
N GLY A 204 -0.51 11.41 -0.06
CA GLY A 204 0.45 11.13 1.01
C GLY A 204 -0.04 10.13 2.08
N TRP A 205 -1.21 9.50 1.90
CA TRP A 205 -1.66 8.46 2.82
C TRP A 205 -0.97 7.13 2.51
N GLN A 206 -0.33 6.57 3.52
CA GLN A 206 0.05 5.17 3.49
C GLN A 206 -1.14 4.30 3.87
N ILE A 207 -1.43 3.30 3.04
CA ILE A 207 -2.59 2.41 3.21
C ILE A 207 -2.10 0.99 3.41
N GLU A 208 -2.49 0.38 4.53
CA GLU A 208 -2.29 -1.04 4.76
C GLU A 208 -3.62 -1.77 4.54
N VAL A 209 -3.59 -2.81 3.71
CA VAL A 209 -4.79 -3.58 3.36
C VAL A 209 -4.87 -4.80 4.25
N ILE A 210 -5.86 -4.80 5.15
CA ILE A 210 -6.09 -5.86 6.13
C ILE A 210 -7.06 -6.88 5.55
N TRP A 211 -6.51 -7.96 5.02
CA TRP A 211 -7.28 -9.10 4.52
C TRP A 211 -7.60 -10.07 5.68
N ARG A 212 -8.76 -10.75 5.60
CA ARG A 212 -9.17 -11.74 6.61
C ARG A 212 -8.08 -12.80 6.83
N GLU A 213 -7.47 -13.27 5.75
CA GLU A 213 -6.40 -14.26 5.79
C GLU A 213 -5.14 -13.77 6.52
N TYR A 214 -4.90 -12.46 6.55
CA TYR A 214 -3.80 -11.88 7.32
C TYR A 214 -4.13 -11.86 8.81
N LEU A 215 -5.38 -11.60 9.20
CA LEU A 215 -5.78 -11.63 10.61
C LEU A 215 -5.81 -13.05 11.20
N GLU A 216 -5.93 -14.07 10.35
CA GLU A 216 -5.77 -15.49 10.68
C GLU A 216 -4.30 -15.93 10.65
N SER A 217 -3.34 -15.02 10.73
CA SER A 217 -1.91 -15.33 10.60
C SER A 217 -1.17 -15.07 11.92
N ASP A 218 0.17 -15.14 11.93
CA ASP A 218 0.94 -14.91 13.16
C ASP A 218 0.82 -13.44 13.62
N VAL A 219 0.10 -13.22 14.72
CA VAL A 219 -0.16 -11.88 15.26
C VAL A 219 1.13 -11.10 15.53
N ALA A 220 2.18 -11.75 16.05
CA ALA A 220 3.44 -11.07 16.35
C ALA A 220 4.10 -10.51 15.08
N TYR A 221 4.03 -11.27 13.99
CA TYR A 221 4.52 -10.85 12.68
C TYR A 221 3.71 -9.68 12.12
N LEU A 222 2.38 -9.72 12.23
CA LEU A 222 1.51 -8.63 11.78
C LEU A 222 1.79 -7.33 12.54
N VAL A 223 1.99 -7.42 13.86
CA VAL A 223 2.32 -6.26 14.69
C VAL A 223 3.66 -5.66 14.26
N ASN A 224 4.68 -6.48 14.04
CA ASN A 224 5.98 -6.01 13.58
C ASN A 224 5.90 -5.32 12.21
N ASN A 225 5.19 -5.91 11.24
CA ASN A 225 4.98 -5.31 9.93
C ASN A 225 4.21 -3.99 10.04
N LEU A 226 3.20 -3.93 10.92
CA LEU A 226 2.43 -2.73 11.15
C LEU A 226 3.29 -1.60 11.75
N VAL A 227 4.18 -1.91 12.69
CA VAL A 227 5.11 -0.91 13.25
C VAL A 227 6.00 -0.34 12.14
N GLN A 228 6.62 -1.21 11.32
CA GLN A 228 7.45 -0.75 10.19
C GLN A 228 6.64 0.07 9.18
N PHE A 229 5.42 -0.36 8.88
CA PHE A 229 4.49 0.38 8.04
C PHE A 229 4.24 1.79 8.56
N ILE A 230 4.01 1.95 9.87
CA ILE A 230 3.79 3.26 10.49
C ILE A 230 5.06 4.12 10.47
N GLU A 231 6.23 3.53 10.72
CA GLU A 231 7.51 4.24 10.70
C GLU A 231 7.83 4.84 9.32
N LEU A 232 7.54 4.08 8.25
CA LEU A 232 7.75 4.50 6.86
C LEU A 232 6.72 5.53 6.37
N ALA A 233 5.61 5.71 7.07
CA ALA A 233 4.56 6.63 6.67
C ALA A 233 5.00 8.09 6.78
N ASP A 234 4.47 8.92 5.89
CA ASP A 234 4.73 10.35 5.91
C ASP A 234 4.14 10.99 7.16
N TRP A 235 4.88 11.96 7.69
CA TRP A 235 4.41 12.84 8.74
C TRP A 235 3.26 13.69 8.22
N ARG A 236 2.22 13.86 9.04
CA ARG A 236 1.24 14.90 8.82
C ARG A 236 1.96 16.22 8.89
N ASP A 237 1.79 17.04 7.86
CA ASP A 237 2.22 18.42 7.92
C ASP A 237 1.50 19.08 9.11
N PRO A 238 2.22 19.57 10.13
CA PRO A 238 1.62 20.22 11.30
C PRO A 238 0.78 21.45 10.92
N VAL A 239 0.91 21.98 9.70
CA VAL A 239 0.15 23.12 9.16
C VAL A 239 -1.19 22.68 8.52
N PHE A 240 -1.38 21.40 8.21
CA PHE A 240 -2.60 20.88 7.56
C PHE A 240 -3.69 20.41 8.52
N VAL A 241 -3.80 21.03 9.71
CA VAL A 241 -5.13 21.21 10.29
C VAL A 241 -5.84 22.20 9.37
N LEU A 242 -6.63 21.69 8.43
CA LEU A 242 -7.51 22.48 7.57
C LEU A 242 -8.46 23.32 8.44
N THR A 243 -7.96 24.44 8.94
CA THR A 243 -8.81 25.56 9.29
C THR A 243 -9.39 26.07 7.97
N PRO A 244 -10.67 26.48 7.94
CA PRO A 244 -11.28 27.07 6.75
C PRO A 244 -10.43 28.18 6.12
N ALA A 245 -9.63 28.91 6.91
CA ALA A 245 -8.69 29.94 6.48
C ALA A 245 -7.56 29.42 5.55
N ALA A 246 -7.06 28.20 5.73
CA ALA A 246 -6.02 27.63 4.88
C ALA A 246 -6.54 27.28 3.46
N ARG A 247 -7.84 26.96 3.33
CA ARG A 247 -8.48 26.73 2.02
C ARG A 247 -8.64 28.04 1.23
N GLU A 248 -9.05 29.12 1.89
CA GLU A 248 -9.17 30.44 1.24
C GLU A 248 -7.82 30.98 0.73
N LEU A 249 -6.71 30.64 1.40
CA LEU A 249 -5.37 31.07 0.98
C LEU A 249 -4.88 30.35 -0.28
N VAL A 250 -5.21 29.06 -0.44
CA VAL A 250 -4.88 28.28 -1.65
C VAL A 250 -5.75 28.72 -2.83
N GLU A 251 -7.02 29.03 -2.59
CA GLU A 251 -7.92 29.56 -3.63
C GLU A 251 -7.52 30.97 -4.09
N ARG A 252 -6.93 31.80 -3.21
CA ARG A 252 -6.45 33.15 -3.55
C ARG A 252 -5.06 33.21 -4.18
N SER A 253 -4.27 32.15 -4.08
CA SER A 253 -2.93 32.10 -4.67
C SER A 253 -2.91 31.43 -6.06
N GLY A 254 -4.10 31.09 -6.59
CA GLY A 254 -4.33 30.62 -7.96
C GLY A 254 -4.89 31.68 -8.93
N GLU A 255 -4.90 32.96 -8.55
CA GLU A 255 -5.12 34.12 -9.45
C GLU A 255 -3.81 34.90 -9.64
#